data_AF-A0A806J6P9-F1
#
_entry.id   AF-A0A806J6P9-F1
#
_cell.length_a   1.000
_cell.length_b   1.000
_cell.length_c   1.000
_cell.angle_alpha   90.00
_cell.angle_beta   90.00
_cell.angle_gamma   90.00
#
_symmetry.space_group_name_H-M   'P 1'
#
loop_
_entity.id
_entity.type
_entity.pdbx_description
1 polymer ?
#
loop_
_entity_poly.entity_id
_entity_poly.type
_entity_poly.pdbx_seq_one_letter_code
_entity_poly.pdbx_strand_id
1 'polypeptide(L)'
;MNEKQLHALEAEFAKNLKTPEDLNQFSRMLKKITVEAALNGELTDHLGYEKHQPRKGKNARNGYTSKTVICDEGEIEIETPRDRDGTFEPQLIKKNQTRITGMDEQIIALYAKGLSNQEIVEMFKELYDADVSTSLIFRVTDAVKERVMAWQNRPLDAVYPIVYLDCIVVSALHCAFSA
;
A
#
# COMPACT_ATOMS: atom_id res chain seq x y z
N MET A 1 7.21 23.42 10.57
CA MET A 1 6.09 24.09 9.88
C MET A 1 5.38 24.95 10.93
N ASN A 2 5.24 26.26 10.73
CA ASN A 2 4.65 27.15 11.75
C ASN A 2 3.11 27.11 11.67
N GLU A 3 2.41 27.08 12.81
CA GLU A 3 0.93 27.01 12.89
C GLU A 3 0.23 28.11 12.09
N LYS A 4 0.84 29.31 12.02
CA LYS A 4 0.31 30.44 11.24
C LYS A 4 0.35 30.20 9.73
N GLN A 5 1.35 29.46 9.23
CA GLN A 5 1.42 29.11 7.82
C GLN A 5 0.41 28.02 7.48
N LEU A 6 0.15 27.09 8.42
CA LEU A 6 -0.87 26.06 8.26
C LEU A 6 -2.27 26.68 8.14
N HIS A 7 -2.63 27.58 9.06
CA HIS A 7 -3.93 28.27 9.03
C HIS A 7 -4.12 29.19 7.83
N ALA A 8 -3.06 29.83 7.32
CA ALA A 8 -3.14 30.62 6.10
C ALA A 8 -3.40 29.72 4.87
N LEU A 9 -2.74 28.56 4.81
CA LEU A 9 -2.93 27.57 3.77
C LEU A 9 -4.36 26.97 3.83
N GLU A 10 -4.86 26.65 5.03
CA GLU A 10 -6.23 26.19 5.28
C GLU A 10 -7.28 27.21 4.79
N ALA A 11 -7.06 28.50 5.05
CA ALA A 11 -7.97 29.57 4.64
C ALA A 11 -8.00 29.80 3.11
N GLU A 12 -6.90 29.52 2.40
CA GLU A 12 -6.89 29.52 0.94
C GLU A 12 -7.53 28.26 0.35
N PHE A 13 -7.39 27.11 1.00
CA PHE A 13 -8.01 25.86 0.57
C PHE A 13 -9.53 25.83 0.79
N ALA A 14 -10.02 26.34 1.92
CA ALA A 14 -11.45 26.38 2.24
C ALA A 14 -12.27 27.23 1.25
N LYS A 15 -11.63 28.14 0.50
CA LYS A 15 -12.31 28.97 -0.52
C LYS A 15 -12.67 28.19 -1.78
N ASN A 16 -11.94 27.12 -2.08
CA ASN A 16 -12.06 26.36 -3.33
C ASN A 16 -12.76 25.01 -3.16
N LEU A 17 -12.93 24.53 -1.93
CA LEU A 17 -13.57 23.24 -1.61
C LEU A 17 -15.03 23.47 -1.24
N LYS A 18 -15.97 23.11 -2.13
CA LYS A 18 -17.42 23.31 -1.92
C LYS A 18 -18.20 22.00 -1.82
N THR A 19 -17.68 20.91 -2.39
CA THR A 19 -18.34 19.60 -2.44
C THR A 19 -17.46 18.49 -1.83
N PRO A 20 -18.07 17.37 -1.38
CA PRO A 20 -17.30 16.20 -0.94
C PRO A 20 -16.43 15.59 -2.04
N GLU A 21 -16.80 15.75 -3.32
CA GLU A 21 -15.99 15.29 -4.46
C GLU A 21 -14.73 16.16 -4.64
N ASP A 22 -14.82 17.47 -4.41
CA ASP A 22 -13.65 18.37 -4.44
C ASP A 22 -12.63 17.98 -3.37
N LEU A 23 -13.09 17.50 -2.20
CA LEU A 23 -12.20 17.03 -1.13
C LEU A 23 -11.41 15.78 -1.54
N ASN A 24 -12.06 14.83 -2.22
CA ASN A 24 -11.41 13.63 -2.72
C ASN A 24 -10.38 13.97 -3.81
N GLN A 25 -10.72 14.85 -4.76
CA GLN A 25 -9.77 15.32 -5.78
C GLN A 25 -8.56 16.02 -5.15
N PHE A 26 -8.80 16.85 -4.14
CA PHE A 26 -7.74 17.55 -3.45
C PHE A 26 -6.81 16.61 -2.67
N SER A 27 -7.37 15.62 -1.96
CA SER A 27 -6.56 14.61 -1.27
C SER A 27 -5.68 13.84 -2.25
N ARG A 28 -6.24 13.44 -3.42
CA ARG A 28 -5.47 12.80 -4.50
C ARG A 28 -4.31 13.68 -4.98
N MET A 29 -4.57 14.98 -5.19
CA MET A 29 -3.54 15.93 -5.64
C MET A 29 -2.43 16.12 -4.59
N LEU A 30 -2.79 16.28 -3.32
CA LEU A 30 -1.83 16.41 -2.23
C LEU A 30 -0.97 15.15 -2.08
N LYS A 31 -1.58 13.96 -2.15
CA LYS A 31 -0.84 12.69 -2.12
C LYS A 31 0.11 12.59 -3.30
N LYS A 32 -0.33 12.93 -4.52
CA LYS A 32 0.53 12.95 -5.71
C LYS A 32 1.76 13.82 -5.49
N ILE A 33 1.56 15.08 -5.09
CA ILE A 33 2.67 16.03 -4.87
C ILE A 33 3.62 15.53 -3.77
N THR A 34 3.06 15.02 -2.68
CA THR A 34 3.86 14.55 -1.54
C THR A 34 4.68 13.32 -1.91
N VAL A 35 4.09 12.37 -2.64
CA VAL A 35 4.77 11.15 -3.12
C VAL A 35 5.86 11.50 -4.12
N GLU A 36 5.58 12.37 -5.10
CA GLU A 36 6.57 12.80 -6.08
C GLU A 36 7.72 13.56 -5.43
N ALA A 37 7.43 14.43 -4.46
CA ALA A 37 8.45 15.16 -3.70
C ALA A 37 9.33 14.19 -2.90
N ALA A 38 8.73 13.22 -2.21
CA ALA A 38 9.46 12.20 -1.45
C ALA A 38 10.35 11.34 -2.36
N LEU A 39 9.83 10.88 -3.51
CA LEU A 39 10.62 10.11 -4.50
C LEU A 39 11.78 10.93 -5.09
N ASN A 40 11.56 12.22 -5.36
CA ASN A 40 12.65 13.11 -5.78
C ASN A 40 13.69 13.32 -4.67
N GLY A 41 13.26 13.32 -3.41
CA GLY A 41 14.12 13.34 -2.23
C GLY A 41 14.99 12.08 -2.13
N GLU A 42 14.38 10.90 -2.22
CA GLU A 42 15.09 9.61 -2.24
C GLU A 42 16.12 9.55 -3.38
N LEU A 43 15.76 10.02 -4.58
CA LEU A 43 16.69 10.04 -5.70
C LEU A 43 17.85 11.04 -5.49
N THR A 44 17.59 12.16 -4.81
CA THR A 44 18.64 13.12 -4.41
C THR A 44 19.63 12.46 -3.46
N ASP A 45 19.14 11.71 -2.48
CA ASP A 45 19.97 11.00 -1.51
C ASP A 45 20.80 9.91 -2.18
N HIS A 46 20.18 9.10 -3.06
CA HIS A 46 20.86 8.06 -3.83
C HIS A 46 21.98 8.59 -4.74
N LEU A 47 21.76 9.75 -5.38
CA LEU A 47 22.75 10.36 -6.29
C LEU A 47 23.76 11.27 -5.58
N GLY A 48 23.43 11.78 -4.38
CA GLY A 48 24.23 12.74 -3.62
C GLY A 48 24.25 14.17 -4.18
N TYR A 49 23.32 14.51 -5.07
CA TYR A 49 23.18 15.86 -5.65
C TYR A 49 21.75 16.17 -6.14
N GLU A 50 21.38 17.46 -6.09
CA GLU A 50 20.05 17.93 -6.48
C GLU A 50 19.87 18.10 -7.99
N LYS A 51 18.63 18.31 -8.43
CA LYS A 51 18.31 18.62 -9.82
C LYS A 51 19.04 19.90 -10.25
N HIS A 52 19.68 19.88 -11.42
CA HIS A 52 20.48 20.98 -11.99
C HIS A 52 21.80 21.33 -11.28
N GLN A 53 22.20 20.59 -10.25
CA GLN A 53 23.52 20.74 -9.65
C GLN A 53 24.60 19.95 -10.42
N PRO A 54 25.89 20.36 -10.34
CA PRO A 54 26.98 19.62 -10.93
C PRO A 54 27.05 18.20 -10.34
N ARG A 55 27.13 17.22 -11.24
CA ARG A 55 27.14 15.80 -10.90
C ARG A 55 28.38 15.44 -10.08
N LYS A 56 28.18 14.74 -8.96
CA LYS A 56 29.30 14.25 -8.12
C LYS A 56 29.77 12.82 -8.46
N GLY A 57 29.02 12.07 -9.28
CA GLY A 57 29.31 10.65 -9.58
C GLY A 57 29.20 10.26 -11.06
N LYS A 58 29.21 8.93 -11.33
CA LYS A 58 29.03 8.33 -12.67
C LYS A 58 27.59 8.05 -13.06
N ASN A 59 26.63 8.22 -12.15
CA ASN A 59 25.19 8.03 -12.38
C ASN A 59 24.45 9.38 -12.42
N ALA A 60 23.41 9.49 -13.25
CA ALA A 60 22.68 10.74 -13.49
C ALA A 60 21.16 10.54 -13.49
N ARG A 61 20.40 11.61 -13.21
CA ARG A 61 18.94 11.61 -13.40
C ARG A 61 18.61 11.46 -14.89
N ASN A 62 17.62 10.62 -15.20
CA ASN A 62 17.20 10.29 -16.56
C ASN A 62 15.67 10.43 -16.72
N GLY A 63 15.17 11.62 -16.39
CA GLY A 63 13.75 11.95 -16.52
C GLY A 63 12.85 11.21 -15.52
N TYR A 64 11.60 11.05 -15.93
CA TYR A 64 10.51 10.48 -15.13
C TYR A 64 9.80 9.38 -15.92
N THR A 65 9.18 8.44 -15.20
CA THR A 65 8.32 7.40 -15.76
C THR A 65 6.97 7.51 -15.08
N SER A 66 5.89 7.56 -15.88
CA SER A 66 4.53 7.57 -15.35
C SER A 66 4.18 6.21 -14.77
N LYS A 67 3.48 6.23 -13.64
CA LYS A 67 3.04 5.03 -12.95
C LYS A 67 1.68 5.29 -12.29
N THR A 68 0.71 4.45 -12.59
CA THR A 68 -0.59 4.48 -11.90
C THR A 68 -0.50 3.67 -10.61
N VAL A 69 -0.83 4.31 -9.49
CA VAL A 69 -0.84 3.69 -8.17
C VAL A 69 -2.26 3.75 -7.62
N ILE A 70 -2.77 2.61 -7.18
CA ILE A 70 -4.08 2.47 -6.55
C ILE A 70 -3.93 2.84 -5.07
N CYS A 71 -4.70 3.84 -4.64
CA CYS A 71 -4.77 4.37 -3.28
C CYS A 71 -6.22 4.28 -2.75
N ASP A 72 -6.40 4.57 -1.46
CA ASP A 72 -7.74 4.53 -0.83
C ASP A 72 -8.74 5.50 -1.45
N GLU A 73 -8.28 6.64 -1.96
CA GLU A 73 -9.16 7.57 -2.67
C GLU A 73 -9.33 7.21 -4.16
N GLY A 74 -8.77 6.11 -4.66
CA GLY A 74 -8.82 5.69 -6.06
C GLY A 74 -7.46 5.70 -6.76
N GLU A 75 -7.47 5.69 -8.10
CA GLU A 75 -6.25 5.65 -8.92
C GLU A 75 -5.57 7.04 -9.00
N ILE A 76 -4.25 7.05 -8.78
CA ILE A 76 -3.41 8.25 -8.87
C ILE A 76 -2.27 7.98 -9.85
N GLU A 77 -2.15 8.80 -10.89
CA GLU A 77 -0.99 8.79 -11.79
C GLU A 77 0.14 9.65 -11.20
N ILE A 78 1.27 9.00 -10.89
CA ILE A 78 2.47 9.64 -10.33
C ILE A 78 3.65 9.59 -11.31
N GLU A 79 4.49 10.62 -11.27
CA GLU A 79 5.75 10.66 -12.00
C GLU A 79 6.91 10.16 -11.13
N THR A 80 7.36 8.93 -11.39
CA THR A 80 8.48 8.34 -10.65
C THR A 80 9.81 8.75 -11.29
N PRO A 81 10.75 9.36 -10.56
CA PRO A 81 12.03 9.77 -11.11
C PRO A 81 12.95 8.57 -11.33
N ARG A 82 13.80 8.64 -12.35
CA ARG A 82 14.67 7.52 -12.76
C ARG A 82 16.13 7.93 -12.84
N ASP A 83 17.03 7.00 -12.55
CA ASP A 83 18.47 7.13 -12.77
C ASP A 83 18.91 6.51 -14.11
N ARG A 84 20.07 6.92 -14.62
CA ARG A 84 20.59 6.48 -15.91
C ARG A 84 21.11 5.05 -15.88
N ASP A 85 21.71 4.66 -14.76
CA ASP A 85 22.31 3.34 -14.59
C ASP A 85 21.28 2.29 -14.10
N GLY A 86 20.05 2.70 -13.75
CA GLY A 86 18.96 1.81 -13.31
C GLY A 86 19.12 1.24 -11.89
N THR A 87 20.11 1.73 -11.14
CA THR A 87 20.50 1.29 -9.79
C THR A 87 19.59 1.83 -8.68
N PHE A 88 18.80 2.87 -8.95
CA PHE A 88 17.93 3.47 -7.95
C PHE A 88 16.78 2.53 -7.59
N GLU A 89 16.62 2.17 -6.32
CA GLU A 89 15.50 1.39 -5.80
C GLU A 89 14.71 2.22 -4.78
N PRO A 90 13.56 2.81 -5.17
CA PRO A 90 12.75 3.62 -4.26
C PRO A 90 12.19 2.79 -3.12
N GLN A 91 12.18 3.38 -1.91
CA GLN A 91 11.70 2.73 -0.69
C GLN A 91 10.21 3.00 -0.45
N LEU A 92 9.77 4.25 -0.66
CA LEU A 92 8.37 4.64 -0.46
C LEU A 92 7.42 3.82 -1.34
N ILE A 93 7.74 3.70 -2.64
CA ILE A 93 6.97 2.91 -3.60
C ILE A 93 7.94 2.08 -4.42
N LYS A 94 7.98 0.76 -4.17
CA LYS A 94 8.92 -0.14 -4.84
C LYS A 94 8.70 -0.19 -6.35
N LYS A 95 9.72 -0.62 -7.09
CA LYS A 95 9.60 -0.92 -8.53
C LYS A 95 8.47 -1.91 -8.76
N ASN A 96 7.62 -1.63 -9.76
CA ASN A 96 6.43 -2.42 -10.12
C ASN A 96 5.33 -2.53 -9.04
N GLN A 97 5.47 -1.89 -7.88
CA GLN A 97 4.42 -1.87 -6.87
C GLN A 97 3.31 -0.91 -7.28
N THR A 98 2.14 -1.42 -7.65
CA THR A 98 1.00 -0.60 -8.10
C THR A 98 0.08 -0.15 -6.97
N ARG A 99 0.44 -0.39 -5.69
CA ARG A 99 -0.46 -0.25 -4.54
C ARG A 99 0.23 0.38 -3.34
N ILE A 100 -0.47 1.27 -2.62
CA ILE A 100 -0.03 1.77 -1.32
C ILE A 100 -0.53 0.81 -0.22
N THR A 101 0.35 0.45 0.72
CA THR A 101 0.28 -0.69 1.64
C THR A 101 -0.82 -0.68 2.73
N GLY A 102 -1.84 0.18 2.62
CA GLY A 102 -2.97 0.19 3.57
C GLY A 102 -4.07 -0.85 3.26
N MET A 103 -4.25 -1.19 1.98
CA MET A 103 -5.33 -2.08 1.55
C MET A 103 -5.15 -3.53 2.02
N ASP A 104 -3.91 -4.01 2.12
CA ASP A 104 -3.64 -5.41 2.46
C ASP A 104 -4.09 -5.75 3.89
N GLU A 105 -3.88 -4.83 4.84
CA GLU A 105 -4.35 -4.99 6.22
C GLU A 105 -5.87 -4.99 6.31
N GLN A 106 -6.54 -4.15 5.53
CA GLN A 106 -8.01 -4.13 5.43
C GLN A 106 -8.55 -5.43 4.83
N ILE A 107 -7.93 -5.95 3.77
CA ILE A 107 -8.29 -7.25 3.19
C ILE A 107 -8.17 -8.37 4.24
N ILE A 108 -7.07 -8.40 5.01
CA ILE A 108 -6.87 -9.38 6.08
C ILE A 108 -7.92 -9.23 7.18
N ALA A 109 -8.24 -8.00 7.59
CA ALA A 109 -9.25 -7.73 8.61
C ALA A 109 -10.66 -8.15 8.17
N LEU A 110 -11.01 -7.93 6.89
CA LEU A 110 -12.29 -8.35 6.32
C LEU A 110 -12.39 -9.87 6.19
N TYR A 111 -11.30 -10.52 5.78
CA TYR A 111 -11.23 -11.97 5.74
C TYR A 111 -11.36 -12.58 7.16
N ALA A 112 -10.71 -11.98 8.16
CA ALA A 112 -10.83 -12.39 9.56
C ALA A 112 -12.25 -12.22 10.13
N LYS A 113 -13.05 -11.30 9.58
CA LYS A 113 -14.47 -11.14 9.91
C LYS A 113 -15.38 -12.18 9.25
N GLY A 114 -14.84 -13.07 8.41
CA GLY A 114 -15.58 -14.16 7.77
C GLY A 114 -16.23 -13.79 6.44
N LEU A 115 -15.84 -12.69 5.82
CA LEU A 115 -16.31 -12.33 4.48
C LEU A 115 -15.62 -13.21 3.42
N SER A 116 -16.41 -13.65 2.44
CA SER A 116 -15.89 -14.39 1.29
C SER A 116 -15.06 -13.49 0.37
N ASN A 117 -14.18 -14.10 -0.43
CA ASN A 117 -13.34 -13.37 -1.36
C ASN A 117 -14.16 -12.54 -2.39
N GLN A 118 -15.38 -12.96 -2.74
CA GLN A 118 -16.25 -12.22 -3.65
C GLN A 118 -16.88 -11.01 -2.96
N GLU A 119 -17.41 -11.20 -1.75
CA GLU A 119 -17.98 -10.11 -0.94
C GLU A 119 -16.94 -9.03 -0.62
N ILE A 120 -15.67 -9.43 -0.41
CA ILE A 120 -14.58 -8.49 -0.22
C ILE A 120 -14.37 -7.64 -1.50
N VAL A 121 -14.40 -8.24 -2.69
CA VAL A 121 -14.27 -7.45 -3.95
C VAL A 121 -15.40 -6.44 -4.09
N GLU A 122 -16.64 -6.87 -3.84
CA GLU A 122 -17.82 -5.99 -3.93
C GLU A 122 -17.73 -4.84 -2.94
N MET A 123 -17.36 -5.11 -1.69
CA MET A 123 -17.17 -4.09 -0.67
C MET A 123 -16.07 -3.09 -1.04
N PHE A 124 -14.95 -3.55 -1.61
CA PHE A 124 -13.87 -2.67 -2.05
C PHE A 124 -14.30 -1.77 -3.21
N LYS A 125 -15.14 -2.29 -4.11
CA LYS A 125 -15.71 -1.50 -5.20
C LYS A 125 -16.69 -0.44 -4.69
N GLU A 126 -17.52 -0.77 -3.71
CA GLU A 126 -18.50 0.18 -3.14
C GLU A 126 -17.86 1.27 -2.28
N LEU A 127 -16.90 0.92 -1.42
CA LEU A 127 -16.33 1.85 -0.44
C LEU A 127 -15.21 2.72 -1.02
N TYR A 128 -14.37 2.15 -1.90
CA TYR A 128 -13.14 2.77 -2.36
C TYR A 128 -13.09 3.00 -3.88
N ASP A 129 -14.15 2.64 -4.62
CA ASP A 129 -14.20 2.68 -6.10
C ASP A 129 -12.96 2.02 -6.75
N ALA A 130 -12.43 0.99 -6.08
CA ALA A 130 -11.19 0.32 -6.46
C ALA A 130 -11.51 -1.06 -7.07
N ASP A 131 -11.11 -1.27 -8.32
CA ASP A 131 -11.24 -2.58 -8.98
C ASP A 131 -10.15 -3.54 -8.47
N VAL A 132 -10.50 -4.39 -7.50
CA VAL A 132 -9.64 -5.43 -6.95
C VAL A 132 -10.02 -6.80 -7.50
N SER A 133 -9.05 -7.55 -8.03
CA SER A 133 -9.31 -8.92 -8.50
C SER A 133 -9.38 -9.92 -7.34
N THR A 134 -10.24 -10.94 -7.48
CA THR A 134 -10.30 -12.07 -6.53
C THR A 134 -8.96 -12.80 -6.40
N SER A 135 -8.23 -12.90 -7.50
CA SER A 135 -6.87 -13.47 -7.54
C SER A 135 -5.90 -12.71 -6.65
N LEU A 136 -6.11 -11.42 -6.45
CA LEU A 136 -5.27 -10.62 -5.57
C LEU A 136 -5.58 -10.87 -4.11
N ILE A 137 -6.86 -10.92 -3.73
CA ILE A 137 -7.27 -11.25 -2.35
C ILE A 137 -6.68 -12.61 -1.96
N PHE A 138 -6.69 -13.57 -2.89
CA PHE A 138 -6.05 -14.86 -2.68
C PHE A 138 -4.54 -14.72 -2.43
N ARG A 139 -3.79 -13.92 -3.21
CA ARG A 139 -2.35 -13.72 -2.98
C ARG A 139 -2.05 -13.05 -1.63
N VAL A 140 -2.85 -12.06 -1.24
CA VAL A 140 -2.68 -11.35 0.04
C VAL A 140 -2.95 -12.29 1.21
N THR A 141 -4.02 -13.10 1.14
CA THR A 141 -4.33 -14.10 2.17
C THR A 141 -3.30 -15.24 2.20
N ASP A 142 -2.76 -15.64 1.05
CA ASP A 142 -1.69 -16.65 0.96
C ASP A 142 -0.40 -16.18 1.64
N ALA A 143 -0.04 -14.90 1.49
CA ALA A 143 1.12 -14.31 2.16
C ALA A 143 1.04 -14.38 3.71
N VAL A 144 -0.16 -14.44 4.28
CA VAL A 144 -0.36 -14.58 5.73
C VAL A 144 -0.07 -16.02 6.21
N LYS A 145 -0.11 -17.02 5.33
CA LYS A 145 0.12 -18.43 5.71
C LYS A 145 1.47 -18.65 6.36
N GLU A 146 2.52 -17.95 5.91
CA GLU A 146 3.84 -18.04 6.54
C GLU A 146 3.82 -17.57 7.99
N ARG A 147 3.08 -16.49 8.29
CA ARG A 147 2.90 -15.99 9.66
C ARG A 147 2.11 -16.97 10.53
N VAL A 148 1.10 -17.64 9.96
CA VAL A 148 0.33 -18.69 10.64
C VAL A 148 1.22 -19.89 10.96
N MET A 149 2.05 -20.34 10.02
CA MET A 149 2.99 -21.43 10.25
C MET A 149 4.01 -21.09 11.35
N ALA A 150 4.54 -19.87 11.34
CA ALA A 150 5.44 -19.41 12.40
C ALA A 150 4.74 -19.39 13.78
N TRP A 151 3.47 -18.96 13.83
CA TRP A 151 2.68 -18.95 15.06
C TRP A 151 2.36 -20.36 15.56
N GLN A 152 2.06 -21.30 14.67
CA GLN A 152 1.82 -22.71 15.00
C GLN A 152 3.07 -23.38 15.59
N ASN A 153 4.26 -23.02 15.09
CA ASN A 153 5.54 -23.59 15.54
C ASN A 153 6.22 -22.78 16.66
N ARG A 154 5.50 -21.86 17.33
CA ARG A 154 6.08 -21.06 18.40
C ARG A 154 6.48 -21.95 19.59
N PRO A 155 7.62 -21.68 20.27
CA PRO A 155 7.97 -22.40 21.48
C PRO A 155 6.92 -22.11 22.57
N LEU A 156 6.49 -23.18 23.24
CA LEU A 156 5.56 -23.11 24.37
C LEU A 156 6.35 -23.19 25.69
N ASP A 157 5.74 -22.69 26.76
CA ASP A 157 6.33 -22.79 28.10
C ASP A 157 6.34 -24.24 28.59
N ALA A 158 7.28 -24.56 29.47
CA ALA A 158 7.47 -25.93 29.95
C ALA A 158 6.30 -26.45 30.81
N VAL A 159 5.50 -25.56 31.42
CA VAL A 159 4.45 -25.94 32.38
C VAL A 159 3.16 -25.17 32.12
N TYR A 160 2.09 -25.90 31.80
CA TYR A 160 0.71 -25.41 31.78
C TYR A 160 -0.14 -26.24 32.75
N PRO A 161 -0.45 -25.72 33.96
CA PRO A 161 -1.17 -26.49 34.99
C PRO A 161 -2.58 -26.94 34.58
N ILE A 162 -3.24 -26.19 33.68
CA ILE A 162 -4.59 -26.48 33.17
C ILE A 162 -4.60 -26.18 31.67
N VAL A 163 -5.15 -27.09 30.87
CA VAL A 163 -5.33 -26.95 29.41
C VAL A 163 -6.76 -27.37 29.05
N TYR A 164 -7.41 -26.56 28.22
CA TYR A 164 -8.72 -26.88 27.66
C TYR A 164 -8.56 -27.30 26.20
N LEU A 165 -9.34 -28.31 25.79
CA LEU A 165 -9.44 -28.76 24.42
C LEU A 165 -10.87 -28.52 23.95
N ASP A 166 -11.00 -27.89 22.78
CA ASP A 166 -12.28 -27.62 22.14
C ASP A 166 -12.32 -28.26 20.75
N CYS A 167 -13.52 -28.63 20.29
CA CYS A 167 -13.73 -29.27 19.00
C CYS A 167 -14.84 -28.54 18.22
N ILE A 168 -14.47 -28.04 17.04
CA ILE A 168 -15.40 -27.40 16.10
C ILE A 168 -15.50 -28.30 14.87
N VAL A 169 -16.72 -28.75 14.56
CA VAL A 169 -17.00 -29.57 13.38
C VAL A 169 -17.24 -28.66 12.18
N VAL A 170 -16.41 -28.78 11.14
CA VAL A 170 -16.52 -28.01 9.90
C VAL A 170 -16.64 -28.99 8.72
N SER A 171 -17.54 -28.70 7.78
CA SER A 171 -17.65 -29.45 6.52
C SER A 171 -16.55 -29.01 5.56
N ALA A 172 -15.57 -29.88 5.32
CA ALA A 172 -14.51 -29.67 4.34
C ALA A 172 -14.60 -30.73 3.23
N LEU A 173 -14.41 -30.30 1.98
CA LEU A 173 -14.36 -31.22 0.85
C LEU A 173 -12.93 -31.78 0.76
N HIS A 174 -12.74 -33.06 1.09
CA HIS A 174 -11.44 -33.72 0.97
C HIS A 174 -11.28 -34.27 -0.46
N CYS A 175 -10.64 -33.50 -1.34
CA CYS A 175 -10.24 -34.01 -2.65
C CYS A 175 -9.03 -34.95 -2.47
N ALA A 176 -9.31 -36.24 -2.34
CA ALA A 176 -8.28 -37.27 -2.51
C ALA A 176 -7.88 -37.27 -4.00
N PHE A 177 -6.77 -36.61 -4.33
CA PHE A 177 -6.07 -36.86 -5.59
C PHE A 177 -5.48 -38.27 -5.49
N SER A 178 -6.20 -39.26 -6.02
CA SER A 178 -5.62 -40.57 -6.29
C SER A 178 -4.60 -40.38 -7.41
N ALA A 179 -3.35 -40.70 -7.10
CA ALA A 179 -2.29 -40.90 -8.08
C ALA A 179 -2.60 -42.11 -8.99
#